data_AF-A0A7C6UL73-F1
#
_entry.id   AF-A0A7C6UL73-F1
#
_cell.length_a   1.000
_cell.length_b   1.000
_cell.length_c   1.000
_cell.angle_alpha   90.00
_cell.angle_beta   90.00
_cell.angle_gamma   90.00
#
_symmetry.space_group_name_H-M   'P 1'
#
loop_
_entity.id
_entity.type
_entity.pdbx_description
1 polymer ?
#
loop_
_entity_poly.entity_id
_entity_poly.type
_entity_poly.pdbx_seq_one_letter_code
_entity_poly.pdbx_strand_id
1 'polypeptide(L)' 'MGKLAFIFPGQGSQYVGMGKDICDNFLCAKKIFERADEVLHYDISKICFNGPEDVLKQTVNTQPAILVHSIACYEILAD' A
#
# COMPACT_ATOMS: atom_id res chain seq x y z
N MET A 1 -7.69 -29.01 -4.68
CA MET A 1 -7.04 -27.75 -4.24
C MET A 1 -6.22 -28.01 -2.99
N GLY A 2 -4.98 -27.53 -2.94
CA GLY A 2 -4.20 -27.49 -1.70
C GLY A 2 -4.66 -26.35 -0.78
N LYS A 3 -4.08 -26.25 0.42
CA LYS A 3 -4.29 -25.11 1.32
C LYS A 3 -3.50 -23.90 0.79
N LEU A 4 -4.12 -22.73 0.75
CA LEU A 4 -3.48 -21.45 0.39
C LEU A 4 -3.11 -20.70 1.66
N ALA A 5 -1.93 -20.08 1.68
CA ALA A 5 -1.48 -19.21 2.77
C ALA A 5 -1.02 -17.87 2.18
N PHE A 6 -1.47 -16.77 2.79
CA PHE A 6 -1.01 -15.43 2.45
C PHE A 6 0.16 -15.03 3.35
N ILE A 7 1.21 -14.46 2.75
CA ILE A 7 2.36 -13.91 3.45
C ILE A 7 2.45 -12.44 3.08
N PHE A 8 2.43 -11.57 4.09
CA PHE A 8 2.52 -10.13 3.91
C PHE A 8 3.95 -9.66 4.20
N PRO A 9 4.56 -8.83 3.34
CA PRO A 9 5.92 -8.35 3.53
C PRO A 9 6.01 -7.36 4.70
N GLY A 10 7.21 -7.26 5.28
CA GLY A 10 7.53 -6.34 6.36
C GLY A 10 8.42 -5.17 5.93
N GLN A 11 8.83 -4.34 6.89
CA GLN A 11 9.72 -3.20 6.66
C GLN A 11 11.00 -3.61 5.92
N GLY A 12 11.37 -2.83 4.89
CA GLY A 12 12.46 -3.12 3.96
C GLY A 12 12.01 -3.42 2.53
N SER A 13 10.73 -3.75 2.32
CA SER A 13 10.16 -4.02 1.00
C SER A 13 9.58 -2.79 0.29
N GLN A 14 9.54 -1.62 0.93
CA GLN A 14 8.96 -0.41 0.37
C GLN A 14 9.81 0.17 -0.77
N TYR A 15 9.17 0.69 -1.81
CA TYR A 15 9.81 1.36 -2.93
C TYR A 15 8.91 2.48 -3.48
N VAL A 16 9.52 3.51 -4.06
CA VAL A 16 8.75 4.59 -4.72
C VAL A 16 8.07 4.04 -5.98
N GLY A 17 6.78 4.35 -6.12
CA GLY A 17 5.91 3.84 -7.18
C GLY A 17 5.03 2.67 -6.74
N MET A 18 5.23 2.12 -5.54
CA MET A 18 4.43 0.99 -5.06
C MET A 18 2.95 1.37 -4.91
N GLY A 19 2.05 0.48 -5.33
CA GLY A 19 0.60 0.67 -5.25
C GLY A 19 -0.02 1.50 -6.39
N LYS A 20 0.78 2.20 -7.20
CA LYS A 20 0.25 3.08 -8.26
C LYS A 20 -0.48 2.30 -9.35
N ASP A 21 0.15 1.23 -9.83
CA ASP A 21 -0.39 0.35 -10.86
C ASP A 21 -1.72 -0.29 -10.45
N ILE A 22 -1.82 -0.78 -9.21
CA ILE A 22 -3.05 -1.38 -8.71
C ILE A 22 -4.14 -0.32 -8.48
N CYS A 23 -3.81 0.89 -8.05
CA CYS A 23 -4.79 1.98 -7.92
C CYS A 23 -5.30 2.48 -9.28
N ASP A 24 -4.46 2.47 -10.31
CA ASP A 24 -4.84 2.87 -11.67
C ASP A 24 -5.78 1.83 -12.33
N ASN A 25 -5.73 0.56 -11.91
CA ASN A 25 -6.46 -0.55 -12.55
C ASN A 25 -7.61 -1.15 -11.71
N PHE A 26 -7.61 -0.99 -10.38
CA PHE A 26 -8.59 -1.61 -9.49
C PHE A 26 -9.24 -0.60 -8.56
N LEU A 27 -10.57 -0.49 -8.65
CA LEU A 27 -11.34 0.44 -7.82
C LEU A 27 -11.28 0.09 -6.32
N CYS A 28 -11.23 -1.20 -5.96
CA CYS A 28 -11.08 -1.64 -4.57
C CYS A 28 -9.74 -1.18 -3.97
N ALA A 29 -8.63 -1.34 -4.71
CA ALA A 29 -7.31 -0.85 -4.30
C ALA A 29 -7.30 0.67 -4.11
N LYS A 30 -7.90 1.42 -5.04
CA LYS A 30 -8.03 2.88 -4.92
C LYS A 30 -8.78 3.29 -3.64
N LYS A 31 -9.90 2.64 -3.32
CA LYS A 31 -10.66 2.90 -2.09
C LYS A 31 -9.86 2.63 -0.81
N ILE A 32 -8.98 1.63 -0.81
CA ILE A 32 -8.10 1.34 0.33
C ILE A 32 -7.10 2.48 0.56
N PHE A 33 -6.47 2.98 -0.50
CA PHE A 33 -5.55 4.11 -0.39
C PHE A 33 -6.27 5.41 0.01
N GLU A 34 -7.44 5.71 -0.56
CA GLU A 34 -8.25 6.88 -0.18
C GLU A 34 -8.65 6.84 1.31
N ARG A 35 -9.08 5.67 1.80
CA ARG A 35 -9.39 5.47 3.22
C ARG A 35 -8.17 5.65 4.10
N ALA A 36 -6.99 5.20 3.64
CA ALA A 36 -5.76 5.35 4.40
C ALA A 36 -5.36 6.83 4.52
N ASP A 37 -5.43 7.58 3.41
CA ASP A 37 -5.16 9.02 3.40
C ASP A 37 -6.09 9.77 4.37
N GLU A 38 -7.39 9.41 4.40
CA GLU A 38 -8.37 10.01 5.32
C GLU A 38 -8.04 9.73 6.79
N VAL A 39 -7.75 8.47 7.13
CA VAL A 39 -7.48 8.03 8.52
C VAL A 39 -6.15 8.58 9.04
N LEU A 40 -5.14 8.68 8.17
CA LEU A 40 -3.81 9.15 8.55
C LEU A 40 -3.72 10.68 8.62
N HIS A 41 -4.70 11.39 8.03
CA HIS A 41 -4.71 12.84 7.90
C HIS A 41 -3.52 13.41 7.10
N TYR A 42 -2.94 12.59 6.22
CA TYR A 42 -1.93 12.97 5.24
C TYR A 42 -1.94 11.99 4.06
N ASP A 43 -1.40 12.41 2.92
CA ASP A 43 -1.42 11.64 1.67
C ASP A 43 -0.33 10.54 1.66
N ILE A 44 -0.58 9.40 2.31
CA ILE A 44 0.32 8.24 2.24
C ILE A 44 0.41 7.74 0.80
N SER A 45 -0.68 7.84 0.03
CA SER A 45 -0.72 7.51 -1.40
C SER A 45 0.35 8.27 -2.19
N LYS A 46 0.50 9.59 -1.97
CA LYS A 46 1.53 10.40 -2.65
C LYS A 46 2.95 9.96 -2.29
N ILE A 47 3.19 9.64 -1.02
CA ILE A 47 4.50 9.16 -0.54
C ILE A 47 4.82 7.80 -1.20
N CYS A 48 3.85 6.89 -1.28
CA CYS A 48 4.01 5.60 -1.95
C CYS A 48 4.27 5.76 -3.46
N PHE A 49 3.48 6.58 -4.15
CA PHE A 49 3.50 6.65 -5.62
C PHE A 49 4.66 7.49 -6.16
N ASN A 50 4.99 8.58 -5.48
CA ASN A 50 5.89 9.60 -6.01
C ASN A 50 7.12 9.83 -5.11
N GLY A 51 7.13 9.28 -3.89
CA GLY A 51 8.20 9.51 -2.93
C GLY A 51 8.15 10.90 -2.29
N PRO A 52 9.28 11.46 -1.86
CA PRO A 52 10.65 10.99 -2.13
C PRO A 52 11.04 9.75 -1.29
N GLU A 53 12.07 9.03 -1.75
CA GLU A 53 12.46 7.73 -1.18
C GLU A 53 12.89 7.81 0.29
N ASP A 54 13.58 8.87 0.67
CA ASP A 54 14.03 9.13 2.03
C ASP A 54 12.85 9.33 2.99
N VAL A 55 11.80 10.03 2.56
CA VAL A 55 10.54 10.19 3.32
C VAL A 55 9.82 8.84 3.44
N LEU A 56 9.73 8.08 2.35
CA LEU A 56 9.11 6.75 2.37
C LEU A 56 9.86 5.78 3.31
N LYS A 57 11.19 5.90 3.43
CA LYS A 57 12.04 5.09 4.32
C LYS A 57 11.96 5.48 5.81
N GLN A 58 11.30 6.58 6.15
CA GLN A 58 11.05 6.89 7.56
C GLN A 58 10.04 5.87 8.11
N THR A 59 10.36 5.20 9.22
CA THR A 59 9.51 4.15 9.81
C THR A 59 8.04 4.59 9.99
N VAL A 60 7.82 5.87 10.31
CA VAL A 60 6.47 6.47 10.44
C VAL A 60 5.64 6.40 9.16
N ASN A 61 6.28 6.41 7.99
CA ASN A 61 5.65 6.28 6.69
C ASN A 61 5.76 4.84 6.16
N THR A 62 6.91 4.18 6.35
CA THR A 62 7.15 2.83 5.83
C THR A 62 6.12 1.81 6.33
N GLN A 63 5.82 1.83 7.62
CA GLN A 63 4.89 0.87 8.22
C GLN A 63 3.46 1.03 7.68
N PRO A 64 2.83 2.22 7.70
CA PRO A 64 1.52 2.39 7.09
C PRO A 64 1.54 2.16 5.58
N ALA A 65 2.59 2.59 4.86
CA ALA A 65 2.70 2.40 3.42
C ALA A 65 2.62 0.90 3.03
N ILE A 66 3.38 0.04 3.71
CA ILE A 66 3.39 -1.40 3.46
C ILE A 66 2.04 -2.04 3.83
N LEU A 67 1.44 -1.62 4.95
CA LEU A 67 0.12 -2.11 5.36
C LEU A 67 -0.94 -1.79 4.30
N VAL A 68 -1.01 -0.54 3.86
CA VAL A 68 -2.00 -0.07 2.88
C VAL A 68 -1.85 -0.82 1.56
N HIS A 69 -0.61 -0.97 1.07
CA HIS A 69 -0.34 -1.75 -0.14
C HIS A 69 -0.74 -3.22 0.03
N SER A 70 -0.41 -3.84 1.17
CA SER A 70 -0.71 -5.24 1.45
C SER A 70 -2.22 -5.51 1.46
N ILE A 71 -2.99 -4.62 2.09
CA ILE A 71 -4.46 -4.72 2.13
C ILE A 71 -5.06 -4.42 0.76
N ALA A 72 -4.55 -3.44 0.02
CA ALA A 72 -5.00 -3.17 -1.34
C ALA A 72 -4.83 -4.40 -2.25
N CYS A 73 -3.69 -5.09 -2.19
CA CYS A 73 -3.49 -6.35 -2.92
C CYS A 73 -4.44 -7.47 -2.44
N TYR A 74 -4.67 -7.57 -1.12
CA TYR A 74 -5.58 -8.56 -0.58
C TYR A 74 -7.03 -8.37 -1.07
N GLU A 75 -7.52 -7.12 -1.09
CA GLU A 75 -8.87 -6.81 -1.58
C GLU A 75 -9.04 -7.17 -3.06
N ILE A 76 -8.01 -6.95 -3.90
CA ILE A 76 -8.03 -7.36 -5.32
C ILE A 76 -8.16 -8.89 -5.46
N LEU A 77 -7.56 -9.67 -4.56
CA LEU A 77 -7.61 -11.13 -4.58
C LEU A 77 -8.88 -11.69 -3.93
N ALA A 78 -9.59 -10.89 -3.14
CA ALA A 78 -10.80 -11.26 -2.44
C ALA A 78 -12.08 -10.95 -3.25
N ASP A 79 -12.02 -9.99 -4.18
CA ASP A 79 -13.02 -9.73 -5.23
C ASP A 79 -13.01 -10.82 -6.32
#